data_AF-W2D0V5-F1
#
_entry.id   AF-W2D0V5-F1
#
_cell.length_a   1.000
_cell.length_b   1.000
_cell.length_c   1.000
_cell.angle_alpha   90.00
_cell.angle_beta   90.00
_cell.angle_gamma   90.00
#
_symmetry.space_group_name_H-M   'P 1'
#
loop_
_entity.id
_entity.type
_entity.pdbx_description
1 polymer ?
#
loop_
_entity_poly.entity_id
_entity_poly.type
_entity_poly.pdbx_seq_one_letter_code
_entity_poly.pdbx_strand_id
1 'polypeptide(L)'
;VVVTSDGGNGVGYVSMRVRGTDAGRINFTVDGVPVNDSESHSVFWVNMPDFASSVESLQIQRGAGTSTNGAAAFGATVAMQTQRPRLEPYFEASSAAGSFGTFAHTVRGGTGLIGNHFVFDARYSNVQTDGYIERARANMSSYYASAAYYNGGTMLKFQTFGSSEVSYQAWNGVDSARLRTNRRYNSCGKYTDENGVTRFYDNQTDNYWQHHYHLLATQRLTDALNLNVTLHYTDGHGYYEDYKAGAKYAAYKLPNFKGADGKEQKRTDLVRRKWLQNDFYGALARLTYTHDRLQAVWGASINNYTGDHFGRVLWMKTVEA
;
A
#
# COMPACT_ATOMS: atom_id res chain seq x y z
N VAL A 1 -9.17 15.34 -10.39
CA VAL A 1 -8.54 14.41 -9.42
C VAL A 1 -7.38 15.16 -8.82
N VAL A 2 -7.16 15.08 -7.52
CA VAL A 2 -6.03 15.74 -6.84
C VAL A 2 -5.19 14.64 -6.20
N VAL A 3 -3.88 14.71 -6.39
CA VAL A 3 -2.91 13.79 -5.79
C VAL A 3 -1.90 14.61 -5.01
N THR A 4 -1.52 14.13 -3.83
CA THR A 4 -0.49 14.76 -2.99
C THR A 4 0.43 13.69 -2.45
N SER A 5 1.69 14.03 -2.18
CA SER A 5 2.65 13.15 -1.52
C SER A 5 3.28 13.86 -0.33
N ASP A 6 3.46 13.19 0.80
CA ASP A 6 4.11 13.78 1.98
C ASP A 6 5.58 14.12 1.72
N GLY A 7 6.31 13.26 1.00
CA GLY A 7 7.68 13.50 0.55
C GLY A 7 7.80 14.58 -0.53
N GLY A 8 6.68 15.04 -1.10
CA GLY A 8 6.62 16.14 -2.08
C GLY A 8 7.08 15.83 -3.51
N ASN A 9 7.45 14.59 -3.81
CA ASN A 9 7.93 14.16 -5.13
C ASN A 9 7.18 12.95 -5.73
N GLY A 10 6.02 12.59 -5.18
CA GLY A 10 5.18 11.50 -5.70
C GLY A 10 5.61 10.08 -5.32
N VAL A 11 6.62 9.93 -4.46
CA VAL A 11 7.10 8.65 -3.91
C VAL A 11 6.83 8.62 -2.40
N GLY A 12 6.58 7.43 -1.84
CA GLY A 12 6.21 7.27 -0.43
C GLY A 12 4.72 7.45 -0.20
N TYR A 13 4.33 8.20 0.82
CA TYR A 13 2.93 8.34 1.22
C TYR A 13 2.21 9.27 0.25
N VAL A 14 1.40 8.67 -0.62
CA VAL A 14 0.57 9.39 -1.60
C VAL A 14 -0.89 9.34 -1.15
N SER A 15 -1.61 10.44 -1.36
CA SER A 15 -3.05 10.52 -1.18
C SER A 15 -3.72 10.91 -2.49
N MET A 16 -4.92 10.37 -2.72
CA MET A 16 -5.74 10.65 -3.89
C MET A 16 -7.11 11.15 -3.45
N ARG A 17 -7.60 12.20 -4.12
CA ARG A 17 -8.96 12.71 -3.96
C ARG A 17 -9.70 12.81 -5.28
N VAL A 18 -10.96 12.41 -5.28
CA VAL A 18 -11.86 12.54 -6.43
C VAL A 18 -13.04 13.42 -6.04
N ARG A 19 -13.18 14.56 -6.73
CA ARG A 19 -14.21 15.58 -6.44
C ARG A 19 -14.21 16.04 -4.96
N GLY A 20 -13.02 16.22 -4.38
CA GLY A 20 -12.86 16.63 -2.97
C GLY A 20 -12.97 15.49 -1.95
N THR A 21 -13.52 14.35 -2.36
CA THR A 21 -13.68 13.17 -1.51
C THR A 21 -12.35 12.46 -1.30
N ASP A 22 -12.03 12.10 -0.05
CA ASP A 22 -10.87 11.29 0.32
C ASP A 22 -11.00 9.80 -0.07
N ALA A 23 -9.90 9.07 0.08
CA ALA A 23 -9.78 7.66 -0.28
C ALA A 23 -10.76 6.74 0.45
N GLY A 24 -11.19 7.09 1.67
CA GLY A 24 -12.12 6.28 2.47
C GLY A 24 -13.53 6.15 1.88
N ARG A 25 -13.84 6.97 0.88
CA ARG A 25 -15.13 7.00 0.17
C ARG A 25 -14.97 6.71 -1.33
N ILE A 26 -13.82 6.19 -1.72
CA ILE A 26 -13.49 5.77 -3.09
C ILE A 26 -13.25 4.26 -3.05
N ASN A 27 -13.95 3.50 -3.89
CA ASN A 27 -13.75 2.06 -3.99
C ASN A 27 -12.60 1.78 -4.96
N PHE A 28 -11.55 1.12 -4.50
CA PHE A 28 -10.41 0.71 -5.30
C PHE A 28 -10.42 -0.80 -5.46
N THR A 29 -10.32 -1.27 -6.69
CA THR A 29 -10.26 -2.71 -6.97
C THR A 29 -9.13 -3.06 -7.92
N VAL A 30 -8.49 -4.20 -7.70
CA VAL A 30 -7.57 -4.85 -8.63
C VAL A 30 -8.22 -6.13 -9.13
N ASP A 31 -8.50 -6.21 -10.43
CA ASP A 31 -9.22 -7.35 -11.05
C ASP A 31 -10.55 -7.68 -10.32
N GLY A 32 -11.22 -6.65 -9.79
CA GLY A 32 -12.46 -6.75 -9.02
C GLY A 32 -12.29 -7.06 -7.54
N VAL A 33 -11.09 -7.42 -7.07
CA VAL A 33 -10.76 -7.59 -5.65
C VAL A 33 -10.62 -6.22 -4.99
N PRO A 34 -11.35 -5.91 -3.91
CA PRO A 34 -11.19 -4.64 -3.21
C PRO A 34 -9.82 -4.56 -2.52
N VAL A 35 -9.15 -3.41 -2.64
CA VAL A 35 -7.83 -3.17 -1.99
C VAL A 35 -7.89 -2.09 -0.92
N ASN A 36 -9.06 -1.52 -0.66
CA ASN A 36 -9.30 -0.68 0.50
C ASN A 36 -9.06 -1.50 1.78
N ASP A 37 -8.32 -0.90 2.71
CA ASP A 37 -8.15 -1.43 4.05
C ASP A 37 -9.51 -1.57 4.76
N SER A 38 -9.72 -2.68 5.47
CA SER A 38 -11.03 -3.01 6.02
C SER A 38 -11.39 -2.19 7.26
N GLU A 39 -10.42 -1.63 7.98
CA GLU A 39 -10.65 -0.83 9.18
C GLU A 39 -10.90 0.64 8.86
N SER A 40 -10.08 1.21 7.96
CA SER A 40 -10.10 2.63 7.61
C SER A 40 -10.87 2.94 6.33
N HIS A 41 -11.23 1.91 5.55
CA HIS A 41 -11.76 2.01 4.19
C HIS A 41 -10.86 2.75 3.20
N SER A 42 -9.62 3.08 3.57
CA SER A 42 -8.69 3.86 2.74
C SER A 42 -7.72 2.95 1.99
N VAL A 43 -7.03 3.48 0.98
CA VAL A 43 -5.90 2.79 0.34
C VAL A 43 -4.61 3.49 0.73
N PHE A 44 -3.65 2.69 1.17
CA PHE A 44 -2.30 3.14 1.50
C PHE A 44 -1.39 2.84 0.31
N TRP A 45 -1.29 3.76 -0.64
CA TRP A 45 -0.49 3.59 -1.87
C TRP A 45 0.99 3.33 -1.62
N VAL A 46 1.48 3.78 -0.47
CA VAL A 46 2.82 3.52 0.05
C VAL A 46 3.05 1.98 0.11
N ASN A 47 2.03 1.20 0.49
CA ASN A 47 2.06 -0.26 0.51
C ASN A 47 1.91 -0.93 -0.87
N MET A 48 1.79 -0.16 -1.96
CA MET A 48 1.69 -0.67 -3.33
C MET A 48 2.55 0.16 -4.31
N PRO A 49 3.86 0.35 -4.02
CA PRO A 49 4.74 1.17 -4.83
C PRO A 49 4.88 0.58 -6.23
N ASP A 50 4.88 1.44 -7.24
CA ASP A 50 5.03 1.06 -8.65
C ASP A 50 4.04 -0.03 -9.15
N PHE A 51 2.93 -0.26 -8.43
CA PHE A 51 1.91 -1.21 -8.89
C PHE A 51 1.32 -0.83 -10.25
N ALA A 52 1.28 0.48 -10.56
CA ALA A 52 0.87 0.99 -11.86
C ALA A 52 1.64 0.39 -13.04
N SER A 53 2.91 -0.03 -12.86
CA SER A 53 3.71 -0.69 -13.90
C SER A 53 3.25 -2.13 -14.22
N SER A 54 2.37 -2.69 -13.39
CA SER A 54 1.68 -3.98 -13.58
C SER A 54 0.21 -3.83 -13.99
N VAL A 55 -0.29 -2.60 -14.15
CA VAL A 55 -1.67 -2.31 -14.54
C VAL A 55 -1.74 -2.13 -16.06
N GLU A 56 -2.67 -2.84 -16.70
CA GLU A 56 -2.99 -2.66 -18.12
C GLU A 56 -3.90 -1.44 -18.32
N SER A 57 -4.94 -1.37 -17.49
CA SER A 57 -5.96 -0.35 -17.59
C SER A 57 -6.44 0.11 -16.22
N LEU A 58 -6.72 1.40 -16.13
CA LEU A 58 -7.27 2.04 -14.94
C LEU A 58 -8.48 2.86 -15.37
N GLN A 59 -9.63 2.54 -14.80
CA GLN A 59 -10.89 3.25 -15.04
C GLN A 59 -11.31 4.00 -13.77
N ILE A 60 -11.61 5.30 -13.91
CA ILE A 60 -12.15 6.12 -12.83
C ILE A 60 -13.58 6.53 -13.16
N GLN A 61 -14.55 5.97 -12.44
CA GLN A 61 -15.94 6.42 -12.44
C GLN A 61 -16.15 7.41 -11.29
N ARG A 62 -16.53 8.65 -11.61
CA ARG A 62 -16.65 9.74 -10.62
C ARG A 62 -18.09 9.88 -10.12
N GLY A 63 -18.25 10.05 -8.80
CA GLY A 63 -19.55 10.16 -8.13
C GLY A 63 -20.08 8.80 -7.66
N ALA A 64 -21.32 8.79 -7.18
CA ALA A 64 -22.03 7.57 -6.82
C ALA A 64 -22.11 6.66 -8.06
N GLY A 65 -21.48 5.50 -7.98
CA GLY A 65 -21.35 4.56 -9.07
C GLY A 65 -21.88 3.19 -8.70
N THR A 66 -22.06 2.36 -9.72
CA THR A 66 -22.35 0.94 -9.57
C THR A 66 -21.09 0.24 -9.07
N SER A 67 -20.96 0.08 -7.76
CA SER A 67 -19.94 -0.82 -7.20
C SER A 67 -20.51 -2.23 -7.23
N THR A 68 -19.87 -3.15 -7.97
CA THR A 68 -20.25 -4.56 -7.95
C THR A 68 -19.62 -5.31 -6.77
N ASN A 69 -18.43 -4.87 -6.30
CA ASN A 69 -17.67 -5.50 -5.20
C ASN A 69 -16.88 -4.42 -4.43
N GLY A 70 -16.77 -4.55 -3.11
CA GLY A 70 -15.99 -3.64 -2.25
C GLY A 70 -16.83 -2.69 -1.38
N ALA A 71 -16.17 -1.72 -0.74
CA ALA A 71 -16.84 -0.78 0.16
C ALA A 71 -17.84 0.12 -0.59
N ALA A 72 -18.88 0.57 0.11
CA ALA A 72 -19.84 1.53 -0.44
C ALA A 72 -19.12 2.86 -0.74
N ALA A 73 -18.93 3.17 -2.03
CA ALA A 73 -18.26 4.39 -2.46
C ALA A 73 -19.24 5.40 -3.05
N PHE A 74 -19.31 6.57 -2.40
CA PHE A 74 -20.06 7.72 -2.89
C PHE A 74 -19.19 8.68 -3.72
N GLY A 75 -17.86 8.67 -3.48
CA GLY A 75 -16.93 9.59 -4.13
C GLY A 75 -16.57 9.19 -5.55
N ALA A 76 -16.11 7.95 -5.72
CA ALA A 76 -15.72 7.36 -7.01
C ALA A 76 -15.49 5.85 -6.90
N THR A 77 -15.41 5.19 -8.05
CA THR A 77 -14.86 3.84 -8.21
C THR A 77 -13.61 3.93 -9.08
N VAL A 78 -12.53 3.29 -8.66
CA VAL A 78 -11.28 3.14 -9.39
C VAL A 78 -11.02 1.65 -9.61
N ALA A 79 -11.27 1.20 -10.84
CA ALA A 79 -11.07 -0.19 -11.23
C ALA A 79 -9.75 -0.32 -11.99
N MET A 80 -8.82 -1.10 -11.43
CA MET A 80 -7.55 -1.45 -12.05
C MET A 80 -7.61 -2.88 -12.56
N GLN A 81 -7.11 -3.09 -13.78
CA GLN A 81 -6.92 -4.43 -14.34
C GLN A 81 -5.43 -4.70 -14.49
N THR A 82 -4.97 -5.84 -14.01
CA THR A 82 -3.58 -6.25 -14.21
C THR A 82 -3.29 -6.54 -15.68
N GLN A 83 -2.01 -6.56 -16.02
CA GLN A 83 -1.55 -6.90 -17.37
C GLN A 83 -2.16 -8.20 -17.89
N ARG A 84 -2.66 -8.13 -19.12
CA ARG A 84 -3.05 -9.31 -19.87
C ARG A 84 -1.77 -10.07 -20.24
N PRO A 85 -1.75 -11.40 -20.09
CA PRO A 85 -0.58 -12.19 -20.47
C PRO A 85 -0.19 -11.91 -21.93
N ARG A 86 1.06 -11.52 -22.16
CA ARG A 86 1.57 -11.29 -23.52
C ARG A 86 1.85 -12.64 -24.18
N LEU A 87 1.37 -12.82 -25.40
CA LEU A 87 1.52 -14.08 -26.13
C LEU A 87 2.90 -14.23 -26.79
N GLU A 88 3.65 -13.13 -26.92
CA GLU A 88 5.00 -13.13 -27.45
C GLU A 88 6.02 -13.00 -26.31
N PRO A 89 7.15 -13.73 -26.37
CA PRO A 89 8.22 -13.58 -25.39
C PRO A 89 8.75 -12.15 -25.40
N TYR A 90 9.03 -11.61 -24.21
CA TYR A 90 9.56 -10.26 -24.09
C TYR A 90 10.45 -10.10 -22.87
N PHE A 91 11.33 -9.10 -22.95
CA PHE A 91 12.14 -8.63 -21.85
C PHE A 91 12.25 -7.11 -21.96
N GLU A 92 12.02 -6.42 -20.85
CA GLU A 92 12.12 -4.97 -20.77
C GLU A 92 12.83 -4.57 -19.47
N ALA A 93 13.80 -3.67 -19.60
CA ALA A 93 14.44 -3.02 -18.47
C ALA A 93 14.27 -1.51 -18.65
N SER A 94 13.88 -0.83 -17.57
CA SER A 94 13.73 0.63 -17.55
C SER A 94 14.39 1.20 -16.30
N SER A 95 14.91 2.41 -16.44
CA SER A 95 15.63 3.12 -15.39
C SER A 95 15.32 4.60 -15.52
N ALA A 96 15.01 5.26 -14.42
CA ALA A 96 14.73 6.68 -14.37
C ALA A 96 15.47 7.32 -13.19
N ALA A 97 15.97 8.53 -13.40
CA ALA A 97 16.60 9.35 -12.38
C ALA A 97 15.96 10.73 -12.37
N GLY A 98 15.85 11.36 -11.19
CA GLY A 98 15.20 12.65 -11.03
C GLY A 98 15.70 13.43 -9.83
N SER A 99 15.06 14.57 -9.56
CA SER A 99 15.39 15.44 -8.43
C SER A 99 15.33 14.71 -7.08
N PHE A 100 16.04 15.24 -6.08
CA PHE A 100 16.06 14.71 -4.70
C PHE A 100 16.58 13.27 -4.62
N GLY A 101 17.62 12.94 -5.39
CA GLY A 101 18.21 11.61 -5.40
C GLY A 101 17.24 10.52 -5.84
N THR A 102 16.21 10.86 -6.62
CA THR A 102 15.17 9.89 -7.00
C THR A 102 15.71 8.96 -8.08
N PHE A 103 15.63 7.65 -7.86
CA PHE A 103 16.11 6.61 -8.78
C PHE A 103 15.09 5.47 -8.80
N ALA A 104 14.65 5.06 -9.98
CA ALA A 104 13.63 4.03 -10.17
C ALA A 104 14.04 3.05 -11.26
N HIS A 105 13.99 1.76 -10.96
CA HIS A 105 14.40 0.69 -11.88
C HIS A 105 13.32 -0.36 -11.92
N THR A 106 12.98 -0.79 -13.12
CA THR A 106 12.04 -1.90 -13.33
C THR A 106 12.62 -2.85 -14.34
N VAL A 107 12.60 -4.14 -14.02
CA VAL A 107 12.87 -5.21 -14.97
C VAL A 107 11.62 -6.07 -15.04
N ARG A 108 11.18 -6.40 -16.26
CA ARG A 108 10.08 -7.32 -16.49
C ARG A 108 10.34 -8.20 -17.70
N GLY A 109 9.70 -9.34 -17.72
CA GLY A 109 9.72 -10.24 -18.86
C GLY A 109 8.64 -11.29 -18.75
N GLY A 110 8.39 -11.93 -19.88
CA GLY A 110 7.43 -13.02 -19.96
C GLY A 110 7.79 -13.99 -21.06
N THR A 111 7.29 -15.21 -20.93
CA THR A 111 7.65 -16.33 -21.81
C THR A 111 6.97 -16.28 -23.16
N GLY A 112 5.94 -15.44 -23.33
CA GLY A 112 4.96 -15.65 -24.38
C GLY A 112 4.16 -16.94 -24.14
N LEU A 113 3.42 -17.34 -25.16
CA LEU A 113 2.60 -18.55 -25.15
C LEU A 113 3.46 -19.80 -25.35
N ILE A 114 3.63 -20.59 -24.29
CA ILE A 114 4.31 -21.89 -24.30
C ILE A 114 3.28 -22.99 -24.55
N GLY A 115 3.57 -23.85 -25.52
CA GLY A 115 2.76 -25.04 -25.80
C GLY A 115 1.30 -24.73 -26.11
N ASN A 116 1.01 -23.54 -26.64
CA ASN A 116 -0.35 -23.02 -26.92
C ASN A 116 -1.28 -22.89 -25.70
N HIS A 117 -0.75 -23.01 -24.49
CA HIS A 117 -1.57 -23.07 -23.28
C HIS A 117 -1.07 -22.17 -22.16
N PHE A 118 0.24 -22.08 -21.93
CA PHE A 118 0.79 -21.46 -20.73
C PHE A 118 1.47 -20.12 -21.03
N VAL A 119 1.30 -19.13 -20.15
CA VAL A 119 2.04 -17.87 -20.19
C VAL A 119 2.53 -17.54 -18.79
N PHE A 120 3.80 -17.18 -18.67
CA PHE A 120 4.40 -16.73 -17.41
C PHE A 120 4.94 -15.32 -17.56
N ASP A 121 4.67 -14.47 -16.57
CA ASP A 121 5.12 -13.08 -16.52
C ASP A 121 5.75 -12.80 -15.16
N ALA A 122 6.80 -12.00 -15.13
CA ALA A 122 7.44 -11.51 -13.92
C ALA A 122 7.90 -10.06 -14.06
N ARG A 123 7.80 -9.30 -12.98
CA ARG A 123 8.32 -7.93 -12.83
C ARG A 123 8.92 -7.76 -11.45
N TYR A 124 10.03 -7.05 -11.39
CA TYR A 124 10.56 -6.49 -10.16
C TYR A 124 10.87 -5.01 -10.39
N SER A 125 10.59 -4.18 -9.38
CA SER A 125 11.04 -2.80 -9.38
C SER A 125 11.49 -2.33 -8.01
N ASN A 126 12.29 -1.28 -8.02
CA ASN A 126 12.70 -0.55 -6.84
C ASN A 126 12.70 0.95 -7.15
N VAL A 127 12.18 1.74 -6.21
CA VAL A 127 12.15 3.19 -6.26
C VAL A 127 12.74 3.73 -4.96
N GLN A 128 13.72 4.63 -5.10
CA GLN A 128 14.40 5.29 -3.98
C GLN A 128 14.37 6.80 -4.17
N THR A 129 14.36 7.54 -3.06
CA THR A 129 14.45 9.00 -3.07
C THR A 129 14.84 9.54 -1.70
N ASP A 130 15.45 10.73 -1.66
CA ASP A 130 15.63 11.51 -0.44
C ASP A 130 14.38 12.32 -0.04
N GLY A 131 13.46 12.51 -1.00
CA GLY A 131 12.27 13.34 -0.86
C GLY A 131 12.53 14.84 -1.04
N TYR A 132 11.52 15.58 -1.50
CA TYR A 132 11.55 17.05 -1.47
C TYR A 132 11.57 17.57 -0.03
N ILE A 133 10.71 17.03 0.84
CA ILE A 133 10.73 17.34 2.27
C ILE A 133 12.02 16.77 2.90
N GLU A 134 12.66 17.55 3.77
CA GLU A 134 13.86 17.12 4.50
C GLU A 134 13.58 15.86 5.30
N ARG A 135 14.51 14.89 5.30
CA ARG A 135 14.30 13.62 6.00
C ARG A 135 12.96 13.00 5.58
N ALA A 136 12.67 12.90 4.28
CA ALA A 136 11.49 12.21 3.76
C ALA A 136 11.91 11.11 2.78
N ARG A 137 13.01 10.43 3.10
CA ARG A 137 13.56 9.37 2.27
C ARG A 137 12.57 8.21 2.15
N ALA A 138 12.53 7.57 1.00
CA ALA A 138 11.77 6.34 0.79
C ALA A 138 12.62 5.37 -0.03
N ASN A 139 12.56 4.08 0.33
CA ASN A 139 13.12 2.98 -0.43
C ASN A 139 12.09 1.86 -0.48
N MET A 140 11.62 1.56 -1.67
CA MET A 140 10.42 0.77 -1.88
C MET A 140 10.65 -0.20 -3.03
N SER A 141 10.47 -1.48 -2.77
CA SER A 141 10.53 -2.52 -3.80
C SER A 141 9.16 -3.10 -4.03
N SER A 142 8.85 -3.45 -5.28
CA SER A 142 7.64 -4.19 -5.63
C SER A 142 7.94 -5.32 -6.59
N TYR A 143 7.10 -6.34 -6.58
CA TYR A 143 7.15 -7.42 -7.54
C TYR A 143 5.76 -7.74 -8.08
N TYR A 144 5.73 -8.41 -9.23
CA TYR A 144 4.56 -9.06 -9.79
C TYR A 144 5.01 -10.35 -10.45
N ALA A 145 4.24 -11.42 -10.29
CA ALA A 145 4.41 -12.67 -11.02
C ALA A 145 3.04 -13.25 -11.38
N SER A 146 2.91 -13.86 -12.55
CA SER A 146 1.71 -14.59 -12.92
C SER A 146 1.99 -15.82 -13.76
N ALA A 147 1.13 -16.81 -13.61
CA ALA A 147 1.05 -18.00 -14.44
C ALA A 147 -0.39 -18.12 -14.95
N ALA A 148 -0.56 -18.08 -16.27
CA ALA A 148 -1.86 -18.21 -16.93
C ALA A 148 -1.90 -19.48 -17.78
N TYR A 149 -3.05 -20.15 -17.77
CA TYR A 149 -3.39 -21.29 -18.61
C TYR A 149 -4.64 -20.97 -19.43
N TYR A 150 -4.61 -21.30 -20.73
CA TYR A 150 -5.71 -21.09 -21.67
C TYR A 150 -6.12 -22.40 -22.33
N ASN A 151 -7.42 -22.67 -22.44
CA ASN A 151 -7.93 -23.81 -23.20
C ASN A 151 -9.38 -23.62 -23.66
N GLY A 152 -9.62 -23.41 -24.97
CA GLY A 152 -10.94 -23.56 -25.61
C GLY A 152 -12.09 -22.68 -25.11
N GLY A 153 -11.84 -21.71 -24.22
CA GLY A 153 -12.86 -20.91 -23.52
C GLY A 153 -12.65 -20.81 -22.01
N THR A 154 -11.69 -21.56 -21.47
CA THR A 154 -11.22 -21.49 -20.09
C THR A 154 -9.93 -20.68 -20.01
N MET A 155 -9.85 -19.80 -19.02
CA MET A 155 -8.60 -19.19 -18.57
C MET A 155 -8.48 -19.38 -17.05
N LEU A 156 -7.35 -19.91 -16.61
CA LEU A 156 -6.95 -19.92 -15.20
C LEU A 156 -5.71 -19.07 -15.06
N LYS A 157 -5.71 -18.08 -14.17
CA LYS A 157 -4.55 -17.22 -13.89
C LYS A 157 -4.32 -17.18 -12.39
N PHE A 158 -3.17 -17.66 -11.98
CA PHE A 158 -2.63 -17.31 -10.67
C PHE A 158 -1.74 -16.08 -10.84
N GLN A 159 -1.89 -15.10 -9.96
CA GLN A 159 -0.99 -13.97 -9.90
C GLN A 159 -0.69 -13.59 -8.46
N THR A 160 0.52 -13.11 -8.23
CA THR A 160 0.93 -12.51 -6.98
C THR A 160 1.66 -11.21 -7.24
N PHE A 161 1.40 -10.22 -6.39
CA PHE A 161 2.11 -8.96 -6.40
C PHE A 161 2.23 -8.47 -4.98
N GLY A 162 3.31 -7.77 -4.69
CA GLY A 162 3.55 -7.30 -3.35
C GLY A 162 4.72 -6.35 -3.30
N SER A 163 5.01 -5.88 -2.10
CA SER A 163 6.05 -4.89 -1.88
C SER A 163 6.62 -4.93 -0.48
N SER A 164 7.81 -4.34 -0.39
CA SER A 164 8.45 -3.94 0.85
C SER A 164 8.67 -2.44 0.76
N GLU A 165 8.25 -1.72 1.79
CA GLU A 165 8.53 -0.30 1.90
C GLU A 165 9.30 0.03 3.17
N VAL A 166 10.19 1.01 3.05
CA VAL A 166 10.81 1.71 4.17
C VAL A 166 10.76 3.20 3.83
N SER A 167 9.96 3.96 4.57
CA SER A 167 9.88 5.41 4.42
C SER A 167 10.24 6.10 5.72
N TYR A 168 10.92 7.24 5.66
CA TYR A 168 11.02 8.13 6.83
C TYR A 168 9.73 8.94 6.92
N GLN A 169 9.16 9.01 8.11
CA GLN A 169 7.86 9.63 8.32
C GLN A 169 7.92 11.13 7.98
N ALA A 170 7.06 11.59 7.07
CA ALA A 170 6.88 13.01 6.77
C ALA A 170 5.43 13.47 7.01
N TRP A 171 4.76 12.83 7.98
CA TRP A 171 3.33 12.95 8.23
C TRP A 171 2.87 14.30 8.80
N ASN A 172 3.81 15.10 9.34
CA ASN A 172 3.49 16.37 9.99
C ASN A 172 3.52 17.53 8.99
N GLY A 173 2.54 18.44 9.10
CA GLY A 173 2.56 19.69 8.35
C GLY A 173 3.64 20.67 8.81
N VAL A 174 4.04 21.57 7.91
CA VAL A 174 4.95 22.68 8.21
C VAL A 174 4.17 23.86 8.80
N ASP A 175 4.62 24.41 9.92
CA ASP A 175 3.98 25.57 10.55
C ASP A 175 4.10 26.83 9.67
N SER A 176 3.17 27.77 9.84
CA SER A 176 3.05 28.96 8.99
C SER A 176 4.27 29.89 9.03
N ALA A 177 5.00 29.91 10.15
CA ALA A 177 6.22 30.71 10.27
C ALA A 177 7.34 30.07 9.41
N ARG A 178 7.51 28.76 9.51
CA ARG A 178 8.50 28.01 8.71
C ARG A 178 8.16 27.92 7.25
N LEU A 179 6.89 27.90 6.84
CA LEU A 179 6.54 27.91 5.41
C LEU A 179 7.19 29.08 4.63
N ARG A 180 7.42 30.22 5.29
CA ARG A 180 8.05 31.41 4.69
C ARG A 180 9.58 31.30 4.56
N THR A 181 10.24 30.49 5.39
CA THR A 181 11.71 30.43 5.49
C THR A 181 12.28 29.06 5.13
N ASN A 182 11.60 27.98 5.52
CA ASN A 182 11.92 26.60 5.18
C ASN A 182 10.64 25.76 5.01
N ARG A 183 10.11 25.77 3.79
CA ARG A 183 8.95 24.93 3.40
C ARG A 183 9.26 23.43 3.29
N ARG A 184 10.55 23.03 3.34
CA ARG A 184 10.98 21.63 3.27
C ARG A 184 11.11 21.01 4.66
N TYR A 185 10.86 21.75 5.72
CA TYR A 185 11.10 21.28 7.08
C TYR A 185 10.22 20.07 7.46
N ASN A 186 10.83 19.04 8.03
CA ASN A 186 10.12 17.91 8.65
C ASN A 186 10.35 17.86 10.16
N SER A 187 9.28 17.82 10.95
CA SER A 187 9.36 17.72 12.42
C SER A 187 9.42 16.28 12.94
N CYS A 188 9.12 15.29 12.11
CA CYS A 188 9.15 13.89 12.53
C CYS A 188 10.53 13.50 13.05
N GLY A 189 10.56 12.71 14.12
CA GLY A 189 11.80 12.28 14.76
C GLY A 189 12.52 13.37 15.55
N LYS A 190 12.04 14.61 15.59
CA LYS A 190 12.69 15.68 16.36
C LYS A 190 12.71 15.36 17.86
N TYR A 191 13.89 15.44 18.47
CA TYR A 191 14.07 15.42 19.92
C TYR A 191 15.18 16.39 20.36
N THR A 192 15.30 16.61 21.66
CA THR A 192 16.38 17.40 22.27
C THR A 192 17.32 16.44 22.99
N ASP A 193 18.59 16.45 22.63
CA ASP A 193 19.60 15.63 23.30
C ASP A 193 19.98 16.19 24.68
N GLU A 194 20.85 15.48 25.39
CA GLU A 194 21.29 15.83 26.75
C GLU A 194 22.04 17.16 26.82
N ASN A 195 22.61 17.61 25.71
CA ASN A 195 23.31 18.89 25.60
C ASN A 195 22.36 20.04 25.20
N GLY A 196 21.05 19.78 25.13
CA GLY A 196 20.07 20.78 24.70
C GLY A 196 20.02 21.00 23.19
N VAL A 197 20.73 20.18 22.39
CA VAL A 197 20.79 20.33 20.94
C VAL A 197 19.62 19.60 20.28
N THR A 198 18.99 20.25 19.29
CA THR A 198 17.94 19.59 18.50
C THR A 198 18.57 18.53 17.60
N ARG A 199 18.07 17.30 17.72
CA ARG A 199 18.43 16.15 16.90
C ARG A 199 17.20 15.56 16.24
N PHE A 200 17.41 14.68 15.28
CA PHE A 200 16.36 13.90 14.64
C PHE A 200 16.69 12.42 14.78
N TYR A 201 15.70 11.62 15.14
CA TYR A 201 15.86 10.18 15.27
C TYR A 201 15.95 9.54 13.88
N ASP A 202 17.00 8.76 13.64
CA ASP A 202 17.32 8.25 12.31
C ASP A 202 16.35 7.16 11.84
N ASN A 203 15.83 6.34 12.77
CA ASN A 203 14.85 5.29 12.52
C ASN A 203 13.40 5.74 12.76
N GLN A 204 13.10 7.03 12.55
CA GLN A 204 11.71 7.50 12.52
C GLN A 204 11.06 7.04 11.20
N THR A 205 10.89 5.73 11.05
CA THR A 205 10.47 5.10 9.79
C THR A 205 9.12 4.43 9.91
N ASP A 206 8.50 4.25 8.76
CA ASP A 206 7.41 3.31 8.55
C ASP A 206 7.90 2.19 7.64
N ASN A 207 7.51 0.96 7.98
CA ASN A 207 8.03 -0.25 7.37
C ASN A 207 6.88 -1.22 7.19
N TYR A 208 6.55 -1.56 5.95
CA TYR A 208 5.40 -2.39 5.65
C TYR A 208 5.70 -3.37 4.51
N TRP A 209 5.19 -4.58 4.67
CA TRP A 209 5.22 -5.64 3.70
C TRP A 209 3.78 -6.01 3.38
N GLN A 210 3.46 -6.10 2.09
CA GLN A 210 2.14 -6.51 1.65
C GLN A 210 2.25 -7.43 0.45
N HIS A 211 1.56 -8.55 0.50
CA HIS A 211 1.54 -9.57 -0.54
C HIS A 211 0.09 -9.89 -0.89
N HIS A 212 -0.22 -9.85 -2.17
CA HIS A 212 -1.51 -10.20 -2.72
C HIS A 212 -1.37 -11.48 -3.53
N TYR A 213 -2.35 -12.36 -3.42
CA TYR A 213 -2.44 -13.64 -4.11
C TYR A 213 -3.83 -13.77 -4.70
N HIS A 214 -3.94 -13.72 -6.02
CA HIS A 214 -5.23 -13.87 -6.71
C HIS A 214 -5.20 -15.12 -7.57
N LEU A 215 -6.24 -15.94 -7.47
CA LEU A 215 -6.54 -17.03 -8.40
C LEU A 215 -7.81 -16.68 -9.17
N LEU A 216 -7.65 -16.39 -10.45
CA LEU A 216 -8.72 -15.99 -11.36
C LEU A 216 -9.07 -17.15 -12.28
N ALA A 217 -10.36 -17.42 -12.44
CA ALA A 217 -10.90 -18.39 -13.37
C ALA A 217 -11.96 -17.71 -14.23
N THR A 218 -11.79 -17.75 -15.55
CA THR A 218 -12.78 -17.33 -16.53
C THR A 218 -13.21 -18.55 -17.33
N GLN A 219 -14.52 -18.77 -17.45
CA GLN A 219 -15.10 -19.85 -18.22
C GLN A 219 -16.20 -19.31 -19.12
N ARG A 220 -16.04 -19.48 -20.43
CA ARG A 220 -17.14 -19.39 -21.39
C ARG A 220 -17.99 -20.65 -21.23
N LEU A 221 -19.18 -20.51 -20.64
CA LEU A 221 -20.14 -21.61 -20.45
C LEU A 221 -20.93 -21.86 -21.73
N THR A 222 -21.31 -20.80 -22.41
CA THR A 222 -21.92 -20.79 -23.76
C THR A 222 -21.46 -19.54 -24.50
N ASP A 223 -21.82 -19.37 -25.78
CA ASP A 223 -21.49 -18.14 -26.52
C ASP A 223 -22.14 -16.88 -25.91
N ALA A 224 -23.25 -17.04 -25.18
CA ALA A 224 -23.95 -15.94 -24.52
C ALA A 224 -23.57 -15.78 -23.04
N LEU A 225 -22.94 -16.78 -22.41
CA LEU A 225 -22.78 -16.84 -20.96
C LEU A 225 -21.32 -17.02 -20.53
N ASN A 226 -20.80 -16.06 -19.78
CA ASN A 226 -19.43 -16.06 -19.25
C ASN A 226 -19.42 -15.97 -17.72
N LEU A 227 -18.69 -16.88 -17.09
CA LEU A 227 -18.47 -16.92 -15.64
C LEU A 227 -17.04 -16.47 -15.33
N ASN A 228 -16.90 -15.59 -14.34
CA ASN A 228 -15.62 -15.18 -13.78
C ASN A 228 -15.66 -15.45 -12.28
N VAL A 229 -14.65 -16.13 -11.74
CA VAL A 229 -14.49 -16.37 -10.31
C VAL A 229 -13.08 -15.96 -9.92
N THR A 230 -12.93 -15.26 -8.82
CA THR A 230 -11.63 -14.90 -8.25
C THR A 230 -11.62 -15.29 -6.78
N LEU A 231 -10.61 -16.05 -6.37
CA LEU A 231 -10.21 -16.20 -4.98
C LEU A 231 -9.06 -15.23 -4.71
N HIS A 232 -9.07 -14.60 -3.55
CA HIS A 232 -8.02 -13.66 -3.18
C HIS A 232 -7.59 -13.83 -1.72
N TYR A 233 -6.32 -13.51 -1.48
CA TYR A 233 -5.72 -13.38 -0.16
C TYR A 233 -4.69 -12.25 -0.19
N THR A 234 -4.74 -11.39 0.80
CA THR A 234 -3.76 -10.33 1.07
C THR A 234 -3.20 -10.56 2.47
N ASP A 235 -1.89 -10.80 2.53
CA ASP A 235 -1.09 -10.80 3.76
C ASP A 235 -0.42 -9.42 3.87
N GLY A 236 -0.58 -8.77 5.01
CA GLY A 236 0.04 -7.48 5.27
C GLY A 236 0.59 -7.42 6.68
N HIS A 237 1.84 -7.00 6.83
CA HIS A 237 2.43 -6.81 8.14
C HIS A 237 3.46 -5.69 8.12
N GLY A 238 3.57 -4.97 9.21
CA GLY A 238 4.51 -3.88 9.31
C GLY A 238 4.44 -3.12 10.62
N TYR A 239 5.26 -2.09 10.71
CA TYR A 239 5.32 -1.22 11.86
C TYR A 239 5.91 0.14 11.50
N TYR A 240 5.44 1.15 12.23
CA TYR A 240 6.20 2.38 12.36
C TYR A 240 7.04 2.35 13.64
N GLU A 241 8.25 2.88 13.54
CA GLU A 241 9.16 3.13 14.65
C GLU A 241 9.24 4.64 14.90
N ASP A 242 9.04 5.07 16.15
CA ASP A 242 9.15 6.49 16.51
C ASP A 242 9.85 6.71 17.85
N TYR A 243 10.65 7.78 17.88
CA TYR A 243 11.12 8.37 19.12
C TYR A 243 10.01 9.20 19.75
N LYS A 244 9.62 8.86 20.98
CA LYS A 244 8.57 9.53 21.73
C LYS A 244 9.12 10.18 22.98
N ALA A 245 9.34 11.50 22.89
CA ALA A 245 9.74 12.30 24.04
C ALA A 245 8.63 12.37 25.11
N GLY A 246 9.03 12.27 26.37
CA GLY A 246 8.18 12.43 27.54
C GLY A 246 6.95 11.53 27.53
N ALA A 247 7.05 10.29 27.07
CA ALA A 247 5.98 9.30 27.16
C ALA A 247 5.63 8.97 28.62
N LYS A 248 4.35 8.83 28.97
CA LYS A 248 3.93 8.35 30.29
C LYS A 248 4.17 6.84 30.39
N TYR A 249 4.82 6.34 31.44
CA TYR A 249 5.04 4.90 31.65
C TYR A 249 3.74 4.10 31.61
N ALA A 250 2.70 4.60 32.29
CA ALA A 250 1.39 3.96 32.34
C ALA A 250 0.73 3.77 30.96
N ALA A 251 1.02 4.63 29.97
CA ALA A 251 0.49 4.47 28.61
C ALA A 251 1.04 3.24 27.88
N TYR A 252 2.14 2.67 28.38
CA TYR A 252 2.81 1.48 27.86
C TYR A 252 2.70 0.30 28.82
N LYS A 253 1.81 0.38 29.82
CA LYS A 253 1.65 -0.64 30.88
C LYS A 253 2.95 -0.90 31.66
N LEU A 254 3.81 0.12 31.75
CA LEU A 254 5.07 0.06 32.50
C LEU A 254 4.90 0.70 33.88
N PRO A 255 5.57 0.19 34.92
CA PRO A 255 5.62 0.85 36.22
C PRO A 255 6.37 2.19 36.11
N ASN A 256 6.01 3.15 36.96
CA ASN A 256 6.79 4.38 37.08
C ASN A 256 8.18 4.07 37.62
N PHE A 257 9.19 4.81 37.17
CA PHE A 257 10.54 4.70 37.70
C PHE A 257 10.63 5.44 39.05
N LYS A 258 11.27 4.82 40.04
CA LYS A 258 11.59 5.46 41.32
C LYS A 258 13.11 5.66 41.37
N GLY A 259 13.54 6.91 41.45
CA GLY A 259 14.95 7.26 41.60
C GLY A 259 15.50 6.88 42.97
N ALA A 260 16.82 6.93 43.13
CA ALA A 260 17.49 6.71 44.41
C ALA A 260 17.09 7.75 45.47
N ASP A 261 16.63 8.92 45.06
CA ASP A 261 16.10 10.00 45.90
C ASP A 261 14.65 9.78 46.35
N GLY A 262 14.03 8.65 45.98
CA GLY A 262 12.65 8.30 46.30
C GLY A 262 11.60 9.04 45.47
N LYS A 263 12.00 9.92 44.54
CA LYS A 263 11.05 10.63 43.67
C LYS A 263 10.58 9.71 42.55
N GLU A 264 9.29 9.77 42.29
CA GLU A 264 8.64 8.99 41.24
C GLU A 264 8.62 9.75 39.92
N GLN A 265 9.28 9.20 38.91
CA GLN A 265 9.25 9.71 37.55
C GLN A 265 8.17 9.00 36.75
N LYS A 266 7.16 9.76 36.33
CA LYS A 266 5.99 9.25 35.59
C LYS A 266 6.16 9.27 34.08
N ARG A 267 7.26 9.84 33.57
CA ARG A 267 7.49 10.03 32.13
C ARG A 267 8.93 9.74 31.74
N THR A 268 9.15 9.18 30.56
CA THR A 268 10.47 8.94 29.99
C THR A 268 10.45 9.17 28.48
N ASP A 269 11.61 9.39 27.89
CA ASP A 269 11.75 9.30 26.44
C ASP A 269 11.91 7.84 26.06
N LEU A 270 11.28 7.42 24.96
CA LEU A 270 11.37 6.03 24.52
C LEU A 270 11.35 5.90 23.00
N VAL A 271 11.88 4.79 22.51
CA VAL A 271 11.68 4.34 21.14
C VAL A 271 10.67 3.20 21.18
N ARG A 272 9.65 3.28 20.33
CA ARG A 272 8.63 2.22 20.21
C ARG A 272 8.45 1.81 18.76
N ARG A 273 7.98 0.57 18.59
CA ARG A 273 7.33 0.10 17.37
C ARG A 273 5.86 -0.11 17.63
N LYS A 274 5.03 0.32 16.70
CA LYS A 274 3.62 -0.05 16.65
C LYS A 274 3.37 -0.87 15.40
N TRP A 275 3.01 -2.12 15.62
CA TRP A 275 2.83 -3.14 14.62
C TRP A 275 1.37 -3.26 14.21
N LEU A 276 1.21 -3.62 12.95
CA LEU A 276 -0.02 -4.01 12.30
C LEU A 276 0.24 -5.34 11.58
N GLN A 277 -0.63 -6.31 11.74
CA GLN A 277 -0.66 -7.54 10.95
C GLN A 277 -2.10 -7.77 10.48
N ASN A 278 -2.27 -8.12 9.21
CA ASN A 278 -3.55 -8.14 8.52
C ASN A 278 -3.63 -9.36 7.61
N ASP A 279 -4.75 -10.06 7.69
CA ASP A 279 -5.13 -11.13 6.79
C ASP A 279 -6.49 -10.77 6.17
N PHE A 280 -6.53 -10.62 4.86
CA PHE A 280 -7.76 -10.35 4.12
C PHE A 280 -7.94 -11.39 3.03
N TYR A 281 -9.03 -12.14 3.05
CA TYR A 281 -9.29 -13.16 2.03
C TYR A 281 -10.75 -13.22 1.66
N GLY A 282 -11.03 -13.78 0.49
CA GLY A 282 -12.39 -13.89 0.02
C GLY A 282 -12.53 -14.49 -1.37
N ALA A 283 -13.76 -14.42 -1.85
CA ALA A 283 -14.13 -14.86 -3.17
C ALA A 283 -15.09 -13.86 -3.82
N LEU A 284 -14.94 -13.69 -5.12
CA LEU A 284 -15.85 -12.94 -5.97
C LEU A 284 -16.25 -13.79 -7.16
N ALA A 285 -17.53 -13.72 -7.53
CA ALA A 285 -18.08 -14.38 -8.70
C ALA A 285 -18.88 -13.36 -9.52
N ARG A 286 -18.74 -13.43 -10.84
CA ARG A 286 -19.48 -12.61 -11.80
C ARG A 286 -19.95 -13.46 -12.97
N LEU A 287 -21.26 -13.49 -13.18
CA LEU A 287 -21.90 -14.10 -14.32
C LEU A 287 -22.38 -13.00 -15.28
N THR A 288 -21.99 -13.09 -16.54
CA THR A 288 -22.40 -12.14 -17.59
C THR A 288 -23.15 -12.90 -18.68
N TYR A 289 -24.37 -12.47 -18.97
CA TYR A 289 -25.19 -12.94 -20.08
C TYR A 289 -25.31 -11.83 -21.13
N THR A 290 -24.96 -12.13 -22.38
CA THR A 290 -25.10 -11.22 -23.51
C THR A 290 -25.77 -11.96 -24.67
N HIS A 291 -26.95 -11.50 -25.09
CA HIS A 291 -27.65 -12.03 -26.26
C HIS A 291 -28.42 -10.90 -26.96
N ASP A 292 -28.19 -10.74 -28.26
CA ASP A 292 -28.71 -9.63 -29.08
C ASP A 292 -28.48 -8.25 -28.45
N ARG A 293 -29.55 -7.62 -27.96
CA ARG A 293 -29.54 -6.29 -27.32
C ARG A 293 -29.58 -6.35 -25.78
N LEU A 294 -29.67 -7.54 -25.20
CA LEU A 294 -29.74 -7.73 -23.76
C LEU A 294 -28.36 -8.05 -23.19
N GLN A 295 -27.93 -7.26 -22.20
CA GLN A 295 -26.80 -7.57 -21.34
C GLN A 295 -27.27 -7.60 -19.89
N ALA A 296 -27.05 -8.72 -19.21
CA ALA A 296 -27.34 -8.89 -17.80
C ALA A 296 -26.07 -9.34 -17.05
N VAL A 297 -25.84 -8.77 -15.87
CA VAL A 297 -24.66 -9.04 -15.04
C VAL A 297 -25.11 -9.32 -13.62
N TRP A 298 -24.67 -10.45 -13.07
CA TRP A 298 -24.85 -10.82 -11.67
C TRP A 298 -23.49 -10.92 -11.01
N GLY A 299 -23.37 -10.40 -9.79
CA GLY A 299 -22.14 -10.42 -9.01
C GLY A 299 -22.42 -10.85 -7.57
N ALA A 300 -21.47 -11.58 -6.98
CA ALA A 300 -21.47 -11.93 -5.56
C ALA A 300 -20.05 -11.81 -5.02
N SER A 301 -19.90 -11.32 -3.79
CA SER A 301 -18.62 -11.25 -3.09
C SER A 301 -18.77 -11.62 -1.63
N ILE A 302 -17.84 -12.41 -1.11
CA ILE A 302 -17.69 -12.70 0.31
C ILE A 302 -16.25 -12.45 0.71
N ASN A 303 -16.04 -11.72 1.81
CA ASN A 303 -14.71 -11.38 2.30
C ASN A 303 -14.65 -11.52 3.81
N ASN A 304 -13.48 -11.88 4.32
CA ASN A 304 -13.15 -11.89 5.74
C ASN A 304 -11.85 -11.12 5.95
N TYR A 305 -11.81 -10.34 7.03
CA TYR A 305 -10.65 -9.57 7.44
C TYR A 305 -10.38 -9.83 8.92
N THR A 306 -9.12 -10.08 9.24
CA THR A 306 -8.60 -10.12 10.61
C THR A 306 -7.37 -9.24 10.70
N GLY A 307 -7.34 -8.36 11.70
CA GLY A 307 -6.25 -7.41 11.92
C GLY A 307 -5.82 -7.39 13.38
N ASP A 308 -4.52 -7.45 13.62
CA ASP A 308 -3.90 -7.39 14.94
C ASP A 308 -3.06 -6.11 15.08
N HIS A 309 -3.31 -5.39 16.18
CA HIS A 309 -2.58 -4.19 16.58
C HIS A 309 -1.81 -4.42 17.86
N PHE A 310 -0.48 -4.31 17.81
CA PHE A 310 0.36 -4.47 18.99
C PHE A 310 1.55 -3.51 18.97
N GLY A 311 2.31 -3.45 20.07
CA GLY A 311 3.44 -2.54 20.15
C GLY A 311 4.52 -3.05 21.07
N ARG A 312 5.75 -2.60 20.81
CA ARG A 312 6.94 -2.95 21.60
C ARG A 312 7.72 -1.68 21.90
N VAL A 313 8.18 -1.54 23.14
CA VAL A 313 9.16 -0.52 23.52
C VAL A 313 10.55 -1.13 23.30
N LEU A 314 11.34 -0.52 22.42
CA LEU A 314 12.68 -1.03 22.08
C LEU A 314 13.76 -0.48 22.99
N TRP A 315 13.59 0.77 23.40
CA TRP A 315 14.52 1.49 24.24
C TRP A 315 13.75 2.50 25.08
N MET A 316 14.23 2.75 26.29
CA MET A 316 13.77 3.84 27.14
C MET A 316 14.99 4.55 27.70
N LYS A 317 14.87 5.87 27.85
CA LYS A 317 15.90 6.65 28.51
C LYS A 317 16.00 6.21 29.97
N THR A 318 17.15 5.66 30.31
CA THR A 318 17.54 5.45 31.70
C THR A 318 17.78 6.82 32.33
N VAL A 319 17.13 7.06 33.45
CA VAL A 319 17.38 8.23 34.27
C VAL A 319 18.56 7.84 35.15
N GLU A 320 19.72 8.47 34.95
CA GLU A 320 20.83 8.30 35.90
C GLU A 320 20.39 8.85 37.26
N ALA A 321 20.80 8.13 38.31
CA ALA A 321 20.56 8.48 39.71
C ALA A 321 21.44 9.66 40.14
#